data_AF-A0AB37TTI3-F1
#
_entry.id   AF-A0AB37TTI3-F1
#
_cell.length_a   1.000
_cell.length_b   1.000
_cell.length_c   1.000
_cell.angle_alpha   90.00
_cell.angle_beta   90.00
_cell.angle_gamma   90.00
#
_symmetry.space_group_name_H-M   'P 1'
#
loop_
_entity.id
_entity.type
_entity.pdbx_description
1 polymer ?
#
loop_
_entity_poly.entity_id
_entity_poly.type
_entity_poly.pdbx_seq_one_letter_code
_entity_poly.pdbx_strand_id
1 'polypeptide(L)'
;MAGRAWEPTKRGAKDLNRWLSKGKTVYTLRNVADAYQTYEDAQLYSAHTFDRQSRLTGEWMTGHLSASGLLAQEGKVYEKPPVGVRNIATPGRQYAAPTSQQALDRARAGDRKKAGSRR
;
A
#
# COMPACT_ATOMS: atom_id res chain seq x y z
N MET A 1 -14.78 -9.72 3.41
CA MET A 1 -14.10 -8.87 4.41
C MET A 1 -14.64 -9.26 5.79
N ALA A 2 -13.85 -9.88 6.66
CA ALA A 2 -14.33 -10.35 7.98
C ALA A 2 -13.64 -9.58 9.11
N GLY A 3 -13.97 -8.29 9.26
CA GLY A 3 -13.47 -7.40 10.31
C GLY A 3 -14.32 -6.13 10.41
N ARG A 4 -14.15 -5.34 11.48
CA ARG A 4 -14.82 -4.05 11.64
C ARG A 4 -14.37 -3.06 10.59
N ALA A 5 -15.26 -2.13 10.25
CA ALA A 5 -14.95 -1.00 9.40
C ALA A 5 -15.58 0.26 9.97
N TRP A 6 -14.90 1.39 9.79
CA TRP A 6 -15.32 2.69 10.29
C TRP A 6 -15.50 3.66 9.13
N GLU A 7 -16.66 4.32 9.13
CA GLU A 7 -17.04 5.32 8.12
C GLU A 7 -16.58 6.72 8.52
N PRO A 8 -16.37 7.65 7.56
CA PRO A 8 -15.96 9.03 7.80
C PRO A 8 -17.08 9.89 8.39
N THR A 9 -17.55 9.50 9.58
CA THR A 9 -18.59 10.18 10.35
C THR A 9 -18.05 10.49 11.74
N LYS A 10 -18.63 11.48 12.44
CA LYS A 10 -18.26 11.80 13.83
C LYS A 10 -18.34 10.56 14.74
N ARG A 11 -19.37 9.72 14.53
CA ARG A 11 -19.54 8.47 15.28
C ARG A 11 -18.46 7.45 14.94
N GLY A 12 -18.17 7.26 13.65
CA GLY A 12 -17.12 6.35 13.19
C GLY A 12 -15.74 6.73 13.70
N ALA A 13 -15.38 8.02 13.67
CA ALA A 13 -14.11 8.52 14.20
C ALA A 13 -13.97 8.31 15.72
N LYS A 14 -15.04 8.58 16.47
CA LYS A 14 -15.04 8.35 17.92
C LYS A 14 -14.92 6.87 18.26
N ASP A 15 -15.62 6.00 17.53
CA ASP A 15 -15.55 4.56 17.73
C ASP A 15 -14.17 3.99 17.37
N LEU A 16 -13.60 4.42 16.23
CA LEU A 16 -12.24 4.08 15.84
C LEU A 16 -11.23 4.50 16.91
N ASN A 17 -11.27 5.75 17.36
CA ASN A 17 -10.34 6.26 18.37
C ASN A 17 -10.45 5.51 19.71
N ARG A 18 -11.64 5.01 20.07
CA ARG A 18 -11.83 4.17 21.28
C ARG A 18 -11.29 2.75 21.12
N TRP A 19 -11.41 2.19 19.93
CA TRP A 19 -10.93 0.84 19.63
C TRP A 19 -9.40 0.79 19.45
N LEU A 20 -8.81 1.91 19.02
CA LEU A 20 -7.37 2.05 18.86
C LEU A 20 -6.63 2.00 20.20
N SER A 21 -5.40 1.51 20.11
CA SER A 21 -4.44 1.37 21.19
C SER A 21 -3.04 1.42 20.58
N LYS A 22 -2.02 1.61 21.42
CA LYS A 22 -0.63 1.63 20.96
C LYS A 22 -0.28 0.35 20.20
N GLY A 23 0.35 0.51 19.04
CA GLY A 23 0.80 -0.57 18.17
C GLY A 23 -0.28 -1.17 17.26
N LYS A 24 -1.54 -0.72 17.34
CA LYS A 24 -2.58 -1.23 16.44
C LYS A 24 -2.38 -0.70 15.02
N THR A 25 -2.57 -1.59 14.06
CA THR A 25 -2.57 -1.27 12.63
C THR A 25 -3.99 -1.34 12.07
N VAL A 26 -4.34 -0.37 11.26
CA VAL A 26 -5.59 -0.36 10.47
C VAL A 26 -5.26 -0.16 9.00
N TYR A 27 -6.24 -0.41 8.14
CA TYR A 27 -6.05 -0.44 6.70
C TYR A 27 -7.01 0.50 5.99
N THR A 28 -6.53 1.24 4.99
CA THR A 28 -7.36 2.06 4.11
C THR A 28 -7.26 1.56 2.69
N LEU A 29 -8.32 1.76 1.89
CA LEU A 29 -8.31 1.45 0.46
C LEU A 29 -8.14 2.74 -0.33
N ARG A 30 -7.28 2.69 -1.35
CA ARG A 30 -7.09 3.75 -2.33
C ARG A 30 -7.40 3.21 -3.71
N ASN A 31 -8.24 3.92 -4.44
CA ASN A 31 -8.49 3.66 -5.85
C ASN A 31 -7.39 4.35 -6.66
N VAL A 32 -6.76 3.62 -7.57
CA VAL A 32 -5.78 4.16 -8.51
C VAL A 32 -6.53 4.67 -9.74
N ALA A 33 -6.18 5.87 -10.22
CA ALA A 33 -6.80 6.40 -11.44
C ALA A 33 -6.25 5.68 -12.68
N ASP A 34 -7.11 4.94 -13.39
CA ASP A 34 -6.75 4.12 -14.56
C ASP A 34 -6.07 4.91 -15.69
N ALA A 35 -6.35 6.21 -15.81
CA ALA A 35 -5.90 7.03 -16.94
C ALA A 35 -4.38 7.16 -17.08
N TYR A 36 -3.61 6.95 -16.01
CA TYR A 36 -2.15 7.16 -16.01
C TYR A 36 -1.34 5.94 -15.56
N GLN A 37 -2.01 4.90 -15.04
CA GLN A 37 -1.34 3.75 -14.41
C GLN A 37 -1.92 2.43 -14.93
N THR A 38 -1.92 2.24 -16.26
CA THR A 38 -2.43 1.03 -16.94
C THR A 38 -1.82 -0.27 -16.41
N TYR A 39 -0.63 -0.21 -15.83
CA TYR A 39 0.11 -1.36 -15.33
C TYR A 39 -0.11 -1.61 -13.84
N GLU A 40 -0.82 -0.72 -13.14
CA GLU A 40 -0.99 -0.83 -11.70
C GLU A 40 -2.32 -1.49 -11.30
N ASP A 41 -2.37 -2.10 -10.12
CA ASP A 41 -3.62 -2.68 -9.60
C ASP A 41 -4.64 -1.54 -9.34
N ALA A 42 -5.89 -1.72 -9.80
CA ALA A 42 -6.95 -0.70 -9.70
C ALA A 42 -7.26 -0.24 -8.27
N GLN A 43 -6.99 -1.11 -7.30
CA GLN A 43 -7.10 -0.82 -5.87
C GLN A 43 -5.86 -1.27 -5.14
N LEU A 44 -5.39 -0.40 -4.24
CA LEU A 44 -4.30 -0.66 -3.32
C LEU A 44 -4.76 -0.39 -1.90
N TYR A 45 -4.16 -1.06 -0.93
CA TYR A 45 -4.38 -0.72 0.47
C TYR A 45 -3.14 -0.09 1.09
N SER A 46 -3.35 0.79 2.07
CA SER A 46 -2.29 1.32 2.93
C SER A 46 -2.48 0.84 4.35
N ALA A 47 -1.37 0.54 5.04
CA ALA A 47 -1.37 0.14 6.44
C ALA A 47 -0.91 1.30 7.32
N HIS A 48 -1.68 1.61 8.36
CA HIS A 48 -1.46 2.74 9.26
C HIS A 48 -1.32 2.25 10.69
N THR A 49 -0.16 2.45 11.30
CA THR A 49 0.12 1.97 12.66
C THR A 49 0.08 3.13 13.64
N PHE A 50 -0.77 2.99 14.66
CA PHE A 50 -0.95 3.99 15.71
C PHE A 50 0.04 3.77 16.84
N ASP A 51 1.05 4.63 16.94
CA ASP A 51 2.18 4.47 17.84
C ASP A 51 2.17 5.45 19.02
N ARG A 52 1.45 6.56 18.88
CA ARG A 52 1.42 7.66 19.86
C ARG A 52 0.02 8.24 20.03
N GLN A 53 -0.17 8.90 21.17
CA GLN A 53 -1.38 9.66 21.48
C GLN A 53 -1.03 11.15 21.57
N SER A 54 -1.86 12.00 20.97
CA SER A 54 -1.73 13.45 21.07
C SER A 54 -1.95 13.90 22.51
N ARG A 55 -0.99 14.64 23.08
CA ARG A 55 -1.12 15.19 24.45
C ARG A 55 -2.20 16.26 24.57
N LEU A 56 -2.51 16.95 23.48
CA LEU A 56 -3.48 18.05 23.47
C LEU A 56 -4.92 17.53 23.26
N THR A 57 -5.10 16.61 22.32
CA THR A 57 -6.44 16.15 21.90
C THR A 57 -6.81 14.78 22.44
N GLY A 58 -5.85 14.00 22.97
CA GLY A 58 -6.07 12.63 23.42
C GLY A 58 -6.37 11.65 22.28
N GLU A 59 -6.23 12.06 21.01
CA GLU A 59 -6.44 11.18 19.86
C GLU A 59 -5.21 10.31 19.60
N TRP A 60 -5.45 9.06 19.19
CA TRP A 60 -4.40 8.20 18.64
C TRP A 60 -3.93 8.75 17.28
N MET A 61 -2.61 8.69 17.07
CA MET A 61 -1.95 9.20 15.87
C MET A 61 -1.18 8.08 15.15
N THR A 62 -1.17 8.14 13.81
CA THR A 62 -0.38 7.32 12.89
C THR A 62 0.47 8.25 12.04
N GLY A 63 1.79 8.29 12.28
CA GLY A 63 2.65 9.28 11.64
C GLY A 63 2.13 10.70 11.88
N HIS A 64 1.72 11.40 10.82
CA HIS A 64 1.21 12.77 10.88
C HIS A 64 -0.32 12.89 11.02
N LEU A 65 -1.07 11.79 10.98
CA LEU A 65 -2.54 11.81 11.01
C LEU A 65 -3.09 11.33 12.34
N SER A 66 -4.16 11.96 12.81
CA SER A 66 -5.00 11.41 13.89
C SER A 66 -6.00 10.40 13.33
N ALA A 67 -6.67 9.63 14.19
CA ALA A 67 -7.73 8.71 13.77
C ALA A 67 -8.86 9.41 12.99
N SER A 68 -9.24 10.61 13.41
CA SER A 68 -10.25 11.44 12.74
C SER A 68 -9.72 11.99 11.41
N GLY A 69 -8.46 12.47 11.38
CA GLY A 69 -7.80 12.91 10.15
C GLY A 69 -7.65 11.80 9.11
N LEU A 70 -7.33 10.58 9.55
CA LEU A 70 -7.22 9.42 8.68
C LEU A 70 -8.55 9.11 7.98
N LEU A 71 -9.66 9.08 8.73
CA LEU A 71 -10.99 8.88 8.16
C LEU A 71 -11.40 10.02 7.23
N ALA A 72 -11.06 11.27 7.57
CA ALA A 72 -11.39 12.42 6.73
C ALA A 72 -10.65 12.41 5.39
N GLN A 73 -9.38 11.98 5.40
CA GLN A 73 -8.52 11.97 4.21
C GLN A 73 -8.72 10.72 3.34
N GLU A 74 -8.76 9.54 3.97
CA GLU A 74 -8.78 8.26 3.26
C GLU A 74 -10.19 7.66 3.14
N GLY A 75 -11.18 8.23 3.83
CA GLY A 75 -12.54 7.70 3.88
C GLY A 75 -12.62 6.52 4.83
N LYS A 76 -13.01 5.35 4.31
CA LYS A 76 -13.33 4.17 5.12
C LYS A 76 -12.06 3.46 5.62
N VAL A 77 -12.03 3.15 6.92
CA VAL A 77 -10.93 2.43 7.57
C VAL A 77 -11.39 1.02 7.93
N TYR A 78 -10.52 0.03 7.75
CA TYR A 78 -10.77 -1.38 7.98
C TYR A 78 -9.84 -1.93 9.07
N GLU A 79 -10.37 -2.83 9.90
CA GLU A 79 -9.61 -3.54 10.93
C GLU A 79 -8.62 -4.55 10.33
N LYS A 80 -9.02 -5.23 9.26
CA LYS A 80 -8.21 -6.27 8.61
C LYS A 80 -7.79 -5.82 7.22
N PRO A 81 -6.65 -6.31 6.72
CA PRO A 81 -6.23 -6.02 5.36
C PRO A 81 -7.30 -6.50 4.38
N PRO A 82 -7.65 -5.69 3.37
CA PRO A 82 -8.57 -6.09 2.31
C PRO A 82 -8.03 -7.34 1.59
N VAL A 83 -8.88 -8.36 1.43
CA VAL A 83 -8.48 -9.64 0.82
C VAL A 83 -8.28 -9.46 -0.69
N GLY A 84 -7.16 -9.96 -1.21
CA GLY A 84 -6.86 -9.91 -2.64
C GLY A 84 -6.39 -8.54 -3.16
N VAL A 85 -6.22 -7.58 -2.26
CA VAL A 85 -5.69 -6.24 -2.59
C VAL A 85 -4.23 -6.17 -2.17
N ARG A 86 -3.38 -5.54 -2.99
CA ARG A 86 -1.95 -5.38 -2.70
C ARG A 86 -1.69 -4.17 -1.80
N ASN A 87 -0.67 -4.27 -0.96
CA ASN A 87 -0.18 -3.12 -0.18
C ASN A 87 0.52 -2.12 -1.11
N ILE A 88 0.19 -0.85 -1.00
CA ILE A 88 0.82 0.24 -1.76
C ILE A 88 2.34 0.32 -1.54
N ALA A 89 2.84 -0.09 -0.37
CA ALA A 89 4.26 -0.12 -0.07
C ALA A 89 5.01 -1.31 -0.69
N THR A 90 4.29 -2.32 -1.21
CA THR A 90 4.92 -3.44 -1.91
C THR A 90 5.27 -3.00 -3.34
N PRO A 91 6.37 -3.47 -3.94
CA PRO A 91 6.63 -3.22 -5.36
C PRO A 91 5.46 -3.69 -6.22
N GLY A 92 5.11 -2.89 -7.23
CA GLY A 92 4.11 -3.25 -8.24
C GLY A 92 4.59 -4.42 -9.11
N ARG A 93 3.69 -4.94 -9.94
CA ARG A 93 4.04 -5.98 -10.91
C ARG A 93 5.09 -5.42 -11.87
N GLN A 94 6.19 -6.16 -12.06
CA GLN A 94 7.21 -5.78 -13.02
C GLN A 94 6.76 -6.25 -14.41
N TYR A 95 6.53 -5.30 -15.31
CA TYR A 95 6.30 -5.59 -16.72
C TYR A 95 7.63 -5.39 -17.44
N ALA A 96 8.21 -6.47 -17.95
CA ALA A 96 9.31 -6.35 -18.89
C ALA A 96 8.73 -5.83 -20.22
N ALA A 97 9.36 -4.81 -20.80
CA ALA A 97 9.08 -4.47 -22.19
C ALA A 97 9.38 -5.71 -23.06
N PRO A 98 8.57 -5.98 -24.10
CA PRO A 98 8.86 -7.07 -25.02
C PRO A 98 10.27 -6.85 -25.59
N THR A 99 11.19 -7.70 -25.19
CA THR A 99 12.57 -7.66 -25.69
C THR A 99 12.56 -8.31 -27.07
N SER A 100 13.09 -7.62 -28.07
CA SER A 100 13.15 -8.18 -29.41
C SER A 100 14.03 -9.44 -29.43
N GLN A 101 13.68 -10.41 -30.28
CA GLN A 101 14.46 -11.64 -30.44
C GLN A 101 15.95 -11.34 -30.72
N GLN A 102 16.22 -10.30 -31.52
CA GLN A 102 17.58 -9.84 -31.81
C GLN A 102 18.33 -9.33 -30.57
N ALA A 103 17.66 -8.69 -29.61
CA ALA A 103 18.27 -8.24 -28.36
C ALA A 103 18.57 -9.42 -27.43
N LEU A 104 17.69 -10.43 -27.38
CA LEU A 104 17.94 -11.69 -26.66
C LEU A 104 19.11 -12.46 -27.26
N ASP A 105 19.17 -12.56 -28.60
CA ASP A 105 20.24 -13.26 -29.31
C ASP A 105 21.60 -12.56 -29.12
N ARG A 106 21.63 -11.22 -29.10
CA ARG A 106 22.84 -10.44 -28.77
C ARG A 106 23.31 -10.67 -27.33
N ALA A 107 22.40 -10.68 -26.35
CA ALA A 107 22.76 -10.96 -24.97
C ALA A 107 23.39 -12.36 -24.82
N ARG A 108 22.76 -13.38 -25.44
CA ARG A 108 23.27 -14.76 -25.46
C ARG A 108 24.64 -14.89 -26.16
N ALA A 109 24.88 -14.13 -27.23
CA ALA A 109 26.15 -14.14 -27.94
C ALA A 109 27.29 -13.47 -27.14
N GLY A 110 26.98 -12.43 -26.34
CA GLY A 110 27.95 -11.75 -25.48
C GLY A 110 28.51 -12.65 -24.37
N ASP A 111 27.67 -13.48 -23.76
CA ASP A 111 28.09 -14.41 -22.70
C ASP A 111 29.02 -15.52 -23.21
N ARG A 112 28.83 -15.98 -24.46
CA ARG A 112 29.73 -16.98 -25.07
C ARG A 112 31.14 -16.46 -25.31
N LYS A 113 31.30 -15.18 -25.68
CA LYS A 113 32.64 -14.58 -25.89
C LYS A 113 33.42 -14.44 -24.57
N LYS A 114 32.74 -14.20 -23.46
CA LYS A 114 33.37 -14.04 -22.13
C LYS A 114 33.87 -15.37 -21.54
N ALA A 115 33.18 -16.48 -21.84
CA ALA A 115 33.59 -17.82 -21.41
C ALA A 115 34.85 -18.35 -22.14
N GLY A 116 35.08 -17.94 -23.39
CA GLY A 116 36.25 -18.36 -24.18
C GLY A 116 37.55 -17.60 -23.89
N SER A 117 37.50 -16.50 -23.12
CA SER A 117 38.64 -15.61 -22.85
C SER A 117 39.37 -15.89 -21.53
N ARG A 118 38.99 -16.92 -20.77
CA ARG A 118 39.61 -17.29 -19.48
C ARG A 118 40.56 -18.50 -19.59
N ARG A 119 41.34 -18.60 -20.65
CA ARG A 119 42.41 -19.58 -20.77
C ARG A 119 43.74 -18.89 -21.05
#